data_AF-A0A251RN26-F1
#
_entry.id   AF-A0A251RN26-F1
#
_cell.length_a   1.000
_cell.length_b   1.000
_cell.length_c   1.000
_cell.angle_alpha   90.00
_cell.angle_beta   90.00
_cell.angle_gamma   90.00
#
_symmetry.space_group_name_H-M   'P 1'
#
loop_
_entity.id
_entity.type
_entity.pdbx_description
1 polymer ?
#
loop_
_entity_poly.entity_id
_entity_poly.type
_entity_poly.pdbx_seq_one_letter_code
_entity_poly.pdbx_strand_id
1 'polypeptide(L)' 'MIGSIVVACLTNLPRVIAMKCHGSTIEEREASVRAAAKILGSTKMIIERLQARELPSLAPDQMACIDEWRAYLKQSIP' A
#
# COMPACT_ATOMS: atom_id res chain seq x y z
N MET A 1 2.11 -13.94 3.26
CA MET A 1 1.00 -13.44 4.11
C MET A 1 0.76 -11.94 3.95
N ILE A 2 1.78 -11.07 4.14
CA ILE A 2 1.63 -9.61 3.99
C ILE A 2 1.29 -9.18 2.56
N GLY A 3 1.95 -9.75 1.54
CA GLY A 3 1.65 -9.45 0.14
C GLY A 3 0.20 -9.74 -0.25
N SER A 4 -0.36 -10.86 0.21
CA SER A 4 -1.76 -11.23 -0.01
C SER A 4 -2.74 -10.23 0.62
N ILE A 5 -2.41 -9.70 1.81
CA ILE A 5 -3.21 -8.66 2.48
C ILE A 5 -3.14 -7.35 1.70
N VAL A 6 -1.95 -6.93 1.26
CA VAL A 6 -1.76 -5.70 0.46
C VAL A 6 -2.52 -5.79 -0.86
N VAL A 7 -2.41 -6.91 -1.59
CA VAL A 7 -3.14 -7.16 -2.84
C VAL A 7 -4.65 -7.10 -2.61
N ALA A 8 -5.16 -7.77 -1.58
CA ALA A 8 -6.58 -7.75 -1.25
C ALA A 8 -7.09 -6.34 -0.90
N CYS A 9 -6.29 -5.55 -0.18
CA CYS A 9 -6.62 -4.15 0.10
C CYS A 9 -6.68 -3.31 -1.18
N LEU A 10 -5.69 -3.44 -2.06
CA LEU A 10 -5.62 -2.69 -3.33
C LEU A 10 -6.77 -3.06 -4.27
N THR A 11 -7.11 -4.34 -4.39
CA THR A 11 -8.22 -4.80 -5.26
C THR A 11 -9.59 -4.32 -4.79
N ASN A 12 -9.74 -3.97 -3.50
CA ASN A 12 -10.99 -3.45 -2.93
C ASN A 12 -11.14 -1.93 -3.06
N LEU A 13 -10.07 -1.19 -3.39
CA LEU A 13 -10.11 0.28 -3.49
C LEU A 13 -11.17 0.80 -4.47
N PRO A 14 -11.35 0.24 -5.69
CA PRO A 14 -12.36 0.75 -6.62
C PRO A 14 -13.79 0.71 -6.04
N ARG A 15 -14.13 -0.37 -5.33
CA ARG A 15 -15.43 -0.54 -4.68
C ARG A 15 -15.63 0.46 -3.55
N VAL A 16 -14.63 0.64 -2.69
CA VAL A 16 -14.69 1.61 -1.58
C VAL A 16 -14.83 3.04 -2.09
N ILE A 17 -14.08 3.40 -3.14
CA ILE A 17 -14.18 4.72 -3.80
C ILE A 17 -15.58 4.92 -4.37
N ALA A 18 -16.13 3.94 -5.08
CA ALA A 18 -17.47 4.04 -5.65
C ALA A 18 -18.55 4.27 -4.57
N MET A 19 -18.51 3.51 -3.47
CA MET A 19 -19.44 3.68 -2.34
C MET A 19 -19.32 5.05 -1.69
N LYS A 20 -18.08 5.55 -1.53
CA LYS A 20 -17.79 6.85 -0.93
C LYS A 20 -18.15 8.04 -1.83
N CYS A 21 -18.29 7.84 -3.15
CA CYS A 21 -18.67 8.87 -4.11
C CYS A 21 -20.19 8.94 -4.38
N HIS A 22 -20.95 7.88 -4.09
CA HIS A 22 -22.38 7.78 -4.41
C HIS A 22 -23.34 8.02 -3.22
N GLY A 23 -22.83 8.18 -1.99
CA GLY A 23 -23.65 8.06 -0.78
C GLY A 23 -23.74 9.29 0.14
N SER A 24 -23.56 10.52 -0.32
CA SER A 24 -23.38 11.66 0.60
C SER A 24 -23.76 13.02 -0.01
N THR A 25 -24.03 14.06 0.81
CA THR A 25 -24.29 15.43 0.30
C THR A 25 -23.05 15.98 -0.44
N ILE A 26 -23.21 17.08 -1.19
CA ILE A 26 -22.13 17.64 -2.04
C ILE A 26 -20.85 17.91 -1.22
N GLU A 27 -20.99 18.41 0.00
CA GLU A 27 -19.90 18.71 0.93
C GLU A 27 -19.18 17.43 1.39
N GLU A 28 -19.95 16.39 1.72
CA GLU A 28 -19.41 15.09 2.10
C GLU A 28 -18.72 14.40 0.91
N ARG A 29 -19.22 14.63 -0.31
CA ARG A 29 -18.63 14.12 -1.55
C ARG A 29 -17.30 14.81 -1.83
N GLU A 30 -17.21 16.12 -1.64
CA GLU A 30 -15.98 16.89 -1.83
C GLU A 30 -14.89 16.44 -0.83
N ALA A 31 -15.26 16.27 0.45
CA ALA A 31 -14.36 15.75 1.48
C ALA A 31 -13.89 14.31 1.16
N SER A 32 -14.82 13.46 0.72
CA SER A 32 -14.57 12.09 0.30
C SER A 32 -13.62 12.01 -0.91
N VAL A 33 -13.83 12.82 -1.94
CA VAL A 33 -12.95 12.90 -3.12
C VAL A 33 -11.56 13.38 -2.74
N ARG A 34 -11.44 14.41 -1.89
CA ARG A 34 -10.14 14.88 -1.38
C ARG A 34 -9.39 13.78 -0.63
N ALA A 35 -10.09 13.03 0.23
CA ALA A 35 -9.49 11.92 0.96
C ALA A 35 -9.00 10.82 -0.01
N ALA A 36 -9.82 10.45 -1.01
CA ALA A 36 -9.45 9.47 -2.03
C ALA A 36 -8.22 9.91 -2.85
N ALA A 37 -8.16 11.18 -3.26
CA ALA A 37 -7.01 11.73 -3.99
C ALA A 37 -5.71 11.68 -3.16
N LYS A 38 -5.79 12.02 -1.86
CA LYS A 38 -4.64 11.92 -0.94
C LYS A 38 -4.16 10.49 -0.78
N ILE A 39 -5.08 9.54 -0.64
CA ILE A 39 -4.77 8.10 -0.57
C ILE A 39 -4.09 7.66 -1.86
N LEU A 40 -4.66 7.99 -3.02
CA LEU A 40 -4.11 7.62 -4.32
C LEU A 40 -2.67 8.13 -4.51
N GLY A 41 -2.40 9.40 -4.19
CA GLY A 41 -1.06 9.96 -4.27
C GLY A 41 -0.07 9.26 -3.33
N SER A 42 -0.49 8.97 -2.10
CA SER A 42 0.33 8.25 -1.11
C SER A 42 0.63 6.82 -1.57
N THR A 43 -0.38 6.12 -2.08
CA THR A 43 -0.24 4.75 -2.62
C THR A 43 0.70 4.72 -3.83
N LYS A 44 0.59 5.69 -4.75
CA LYS A 44 1.49 5.80 -5.90
C LYS A 44 2.95 5.96 -5.46
N MET A 45 3.23 6.85 -4.51
CA MET A 45 4.58 7.04 -3.99
C MET A 45 5.14 5.78 -3.31
N ILE A 46 4.31 5.00 -2.61
CA ILE A 46 4.72 3.72 -2.03
C ILE A 46 5.08 2.72 -3.13
N ILE A 47 4.24 2.59 -4.16
CA ILE A 47 4.48 1.68 -5.29
C ILE A 47 5.78 2.03 -6.00
N GLU A 48 6.01 3.30 -6.32
CA GLU A 48 7.24 3.76 -6.98
C GLU A 48 8.49 3.42 -6.16
N ARG A 49 8.45 3.63 -4.83
CA ARG A 49 9.56 3.28 -3.93
C ARG A 49 9.79 1.77 -3.83
N LEU A 50 8.72 0.97 -3.88
CA LEU A 50 8.82 -0.49 -3.87
C LEU A 50 9.39 -1.02 -5.20
N GLN A 51 8.96 -0.46 -6.33
CA GLN A 51 9.45 -0.83 -7.66
C GLN A 51 10.92 -0.44 -7.87
N ALA A 52 11.34 0.69 -7.31
CA ALA A 52 12.73 1.14 -7.40
C ALA A 52 13.70 0.35 -6.50
N ARG A 53 13.20 -0.52 -5.62
CA ARG A 53 14.04 -1.34 -4.74
C ARG A 53 14.12 -2.76 -5.28
N GLU A 54 15.33 -3.28 -5.38
CA GLU A 54 15.52 -4.71 -5.55
C GLU A 54 15.04 -5.44 -4.29
N LEU A 55 14.35 -6.57 -4.51
CA LEU A 55 13.92 -7.40 -3.40
C LEU A 55 15.15 -8.05 -2.75
N PRO A 56 15.18 -8.17 -1.42
CA PRO A 56 16.24 -8.91 -0.75
C PRO A 56 16.32 -10.34 -1.29
N SER A 57 17.54 -10.83 -1.50
CA SER A 57 17.81 -12.23 -1.85
C SER A 57 17.65 -13.15 -0.63
N LEU A 58 16.45 -13.14 -0.04
CA LEU A 58 16.05 -14.00 1.08
C LEU A 58 15.30 -15.23 0.57
N ALA A 59 15.43 -16.35 1.30
CA ALA A 59 14.64 -17.53 1.00
C ALA A 59 13.13 -17.25 1.17
N PRO A 60 12.23 -17.95 0.45
CA PRO A 60 10.80 -17.65 0.47
C PRO A 60 10.15 -17.68 1.87
N ASP A 61 10.61 -18.58 2.74
CA ASP A 61 10.22 -18.69 4.14
C ASP A 61 10.72 -17.51 4.98
N GLN A 62 11.95 -17.06 4.75
CA GLN A 62 12.52 -15.87 5.39
C GLN A 62 11.81 -14.59 4.95
N MET A 63 11.44 -14.49 3.68
CA MET A 63 10.65 -13.36 3.17
C MET A 63 9.26 -13.24 3.85
N ALA A 64 8.75 -14.31 4.46
CA ALA A 64 7.50 -14.27 5.20
C ALA A 64 7.66 -13.67 6.62
N CYS A 65 8.88 -13.56 7.14
CA CYS A 65 9.17 -13.10 8.49
C CYS A 65 9.65 -11.64 8.51
N ILE A 66 8.91 -10.74 9.18
CA ILE A 66 9.28 -9.31 9.24
C ILE A 66 10.63 -9.06 9.93
N ASP A 67 11.04 -9.93 10.85
CA ASP A 67 12.30 -9.78 11.56
C ASP A 67 13.51 -10.10 10.68
N GLU A 68 13.38 -11.03 9.72
CA GLU A 68 14.40 -11.30 8.70
C GLU A 68 14.59 -10.09 7.78
N TRP A 69 13.49 -9.44 7.37
CA TRP A 69 13.55 -8.19 6.61
C TRP A 69 14.27 -7.08 7.38
N ARG A 70 14.00 -6.96 8.69
CA ARG A 70 14.67 -5.98 9.55
C ARG A 70 16.16 -6.28 9.68
N ALA A 71 16.55 -7.55 9.83
CA ALA A 71 17.94 -7.96 9.90
C ALA A 71 18.70 -7.64 8.60
N TYR A 72 18.13 -7.99 7.44
CA TYR A 72 18.69 -7.66 6.13
C TYR A 72 18.89 -6.15 5.93
N LEU A 73 17.87 -5.35 6.26
CA LEU A 73 17.92 -3.90 6.08
C LEU A 73 18.93 -3.23 7.02
N LYS A 74 19.14 -3.75 8.24
CA LYS A 74 20.17 -3.26 9.17
C LYS A 74 21.59 -3.52 8.66
N GLN A 75 21.82 -4.61 7.93
CA GLN A 75 23.13 -4.93 7.34
C GLN A 75 23.41 -4.12 6.06
N SER A 76 22.36 -3.62 5.41
CA SER A 76 22.45 -2.89 4.13
C SER A 76 22.59 -1.37 4.27
N ILE A 77 22.57 -0.85 5.51
CA ILE A 77 22.80 0.56 5.82
C ILE A 77 24.29 0.69 6.25
N PRO A 78 25.13 1.48 5.56
CA PRO A 78 26.52 1.70 5.94
C PRO A 78 26.68 2.27 7.35
#